data_AF-A0A534C389-F1
#
_entry.id   AF-A0A534C389-F1
#
_cell.length_a   1.000
_cell.length_b   1.000
_cell.length_c   1.000
_cell.angle_alpha   90.00
_cell.angle_beta   90.00
_cell.angle_gamma   90.00
#
_symmetry.space_group_name_H-M   'P 1'
#
loop_
_entity.id
_entity.type
_entity.pdbx_description
1 polymer ?
#
loop_
_entity_poly.entity_id
_entity_poly.type
_entity_poly.pdbx_seq_one_letter_code
_entity_poly.pdbx_strand_id
1 'polypeptide(L)'
;MDHAIPSDVAVLDIDGDGYADRMYVGDMAGQLWRFDVSNGSNANNLVAGGVIASLGTRDDSPHTAAATRRFYNPPDVAAVTNRGTSPFFNIAIGSGYRGHPLNGALPHPTPDNTIQDRFYAIRDYHPFDKLTQAQYNALSVPHDSDLIDITILTNGVPPPVPAAAVGWKLTLNQPGNSWVGEKVLAASSTFNNQILFTTYSPNASVSSDPCTAGAGNNRLYAISVFDGSPVANLNNQNNLSITDRSTTLAQGGIAPGVTFLFPAPQAGANGSPPPPNQQPVVCMSGAEVLGVCHNFNSRMKTVWSEQDAN
;
A
#
# COMPACT_ATOMS: atom_id res chain seq x y z
N MET A 1 17.80 -13.60 -5.85
CA MET A 1 17.38 -13.03 -4.56
C MET A 1 18.64 -12.74 -3.76
N ASP A 2 19.16 -11.52 -3.90
CA ASP A 2 20.45 -11.04 -3.37
C ASP A 2 20.26 -9.90 -2.35
N HIS A 3 19.03 -9.46 -2.11
CA HIS A 3 18.66 -8.39 -1.18
C HIS A 3 17.81 -8.95 -0.03
N ALA A 4 17.92 -8.34 1.15
CA ALA A 4 17.16 -8.81 2.30
C ALA A 4 15.67 -8.52 2.15
N ILE A 5 14.86 -9.41 2.71
CA ILE A 5 13.41 -9.33 2.80
C ILE A 5 13.07 -9.17 4.29
N PRO A 6 12.85 -7.95 4.79
CA PRO A 6 12.68 -7.69 6.22
C PRO A 6 11.21 -7.78 6.67
N SER A 7 10.26 -7.88 5.74
CA SER A 7 8.82 -7.96 6.04
C SER A 7 8.33 -9.39 6.07
N ASP A 8 7.11 -9.55 6.57
CA ASP A 8 6.33 -10.76 6.33
C ASP A 8 6.04 -10.94 4.83
N VAL A 9 5.68 -12.16 4.46
CA VAL A 9 5.28 -12.55 3.10
C VAL A 9 3.75 -12.56 3.04
N ALA A 10 3.17 -11.90 2.04
CA ALA A 10 1.74 -11.99 1.80
C ALA A 10 1.41 -13.33 1.14
N VAL A 11 0.68 -14.20 1.85
CA VAL A 11 0.32 -15.55 1.38
C VAL A 11 -1.17 -15.60 1.04
N LEU A 12 -1.48 -16.16 -0.12
CA LEU A 12 -2.84 -16.30 -0.64
C LEU A 12 -3.17 -17.78 -0.82
N ASP A 13 -4.30 -18.18 -0.26
CA ASP A 13 -5.06 -19.41 -0.56
C ASP A 13 -6.23 -19.04 -1.49
N ILE A 14 -6.01 -19.17 -2.80
CA ILE A 14 -6.87 -18.57 -3.82
C ILE A 14 -8.14 -19.39 -4.02
N ASP A 15 -8.07 -20.71 -3.84
CA ASP A 15 -9.20 -21.62 -4.00
C ASP A 15 -9.87 -22.04 -2.66
N GLY A 16 -9.29 -21.66 -1.52
CA GLY A 16 -9.88 -21.84 -0.19
C GLY A 16 -9.70 -23.26 0.35
N ASP A 17 -8.70 -23.99 -0.11
CA ASP A 17 -8.43 -25.37 0.29
C ASP A 17 -7.55 -25.50 1.55
N GLY A 18 -7.07 -24.38 2.09
CA GLY A 18 -6.20 -24.30 3.26
C GLY A 18 -4.71 -24.39 2.95
N TYR A 19 -4.31 -24.45 1.68
CA TYR A 19 -2.92 -24.42 1.25
C TYR A 19 -2.56 -23.11 0.56
N ALA A 20 -1.29 -22.71 0.69
CA ALA A 20 -0.78 -21.55 -0.03
C ALA A 20 -0.77 -21.83 -1.55
N ASP A 21 -1.34 -20.93 -2.34
CA ASP A 21 -1.25 -20.94 -3.80
C ASP A 21 -0.26 -19.92 -4.33
N ARG A 22 -0.17 -18.77 -3.67
CA ARG A 22 0.64 -17.65 -4.12
C ARG A 22 1.22 -16.86 -2.97
N MET A 23 2.43 -16.36 -3.19
CA MET A 23 3.13 -15.51 -2.24
C MET A 23 3.65 -14.25 -2.92
N TYR A 24 3.55 -13.11 -2.23
CA TYR A 24 4.15 -11.84 -2.65
C TYR A 24 5.00 -11.25 -1.54
N VAL A 25 6.15 -10.66 -1.92
CA VAL A 25 6.98 -9.96 -0.94
C VAL A 25 7.87 -8.90 -1.61
N GLY A 26 8.10 -7.80 -0.90
CA GLY A 26 9.06 -6.77 -1.31
C GLY A 26 10.42 -6.96 -0.67
N ASP A 27 11.49 -6.51 -1.33
CA ASP A 27 12.84 -6.50 -0.76
C ASP A 27 13.41 -5.08 -0.55
N MET A 28 14.58 -5.01 0.07
CA MET A 28 15.29 -3.75 0.32
C MET A 28 15.93 -3.12 -0.93
N ALA A 29 15.87 -3.76 -2.10
CA ALA A 29 16.23 -3.15 -3.37
C ALA A 29 15.04 -2.50 -4.08
N GLY A 30 13.84 -2.59 -3.48
CA GLY A 30 12.61 -2.10 -4.10
C GLY A 30 12.10 -3.05 -5.18
N GLN A 31 12.45 -4.33 -5.16
CA GLN A 31 11.86 -5.34 -6.03
C GLN A 31 10.61 -5.93 -5.39
N LEU A 32 9.60 -6.24 -6.20
CA LEU A 32 8.42 -6.99 -5.81
C LEU A 32 8.53 -8.40 -6.39
N TRP A 33 8.48 -9.39 -5.52
CA TRP A 33 8.56 -10.81 -5.87
C TRP A 33 7.18 -11.45 -5.84
N ARG A 34 6.97 -12.42 -6.74
CA ARG A 34 5.84 -13.33 -6.73
C ARG A 34 6.35 -14.77 -6.81
N PHE A 35 5.68 -15.65 -6.08
CA PHE A 35 5.90 -17.09 -6.13
C PHE A 35 4.55 -17.80 -6.29
N ASP A 36 4.47 -18.75 -7.21
CA ASP A 36 3.31 -19.63 -7.37
C ASP A 36 3.63 -21.02 -6.82
N VAL A 37 2.70 -21.55 -6.03
CA VAL A 37 2.80 -22.85 -5.37
C VAL A 37 1.90 -23.84 -6.09
N SER A 38 2.49 -24.95 -6.54
CA SER A 38 1.81 -26.05 -7.23
C SER A 38 1.57 -27.20 -6.27
N ASN A 39 0.62 -27.04 -5.34
CA ASN A 39 0.25 -28.04 -4.32
C ASN A 39 0.06 -29.44 -4.94
N GLY A 40 0.60 -30.46 -4.27
CA GLY A 40 0.63 -31.85 -4.75
C GLY A 40 1.78 -32.19 -5.71
N SER A 41 2.57 -31.20 -6.15
CA SER A 41 3.79 -31.45 -6.94
C SER A 41 4.96 -31.91 -6.07
N ASN A 42 5.96 -32.55 -6.70
CA ASN A 42 7.22 -32.86 -6.01
C ASN A 42 7.99 -31.57 -5.64
N ALA A 43 8.94 -31.68 -4.72
CA ALA A 43 9.69 -30.53 -4.18
C ALA A 43 10.36 -29.66 -5.26
N ASN A 44 10.86 -30.25 -6.36
CA ASN A 44 11.54 -29.50 -7.42
C ASN A 44 10.59 -28.64 -8.27
N ASN A 45 9.30 -29.01 -8.29
CA ASN A 45 8.27 -28.33 -9.07
C ASN A 45 7.22 -27.65 -8.17
N LEU A 46 7.43 -27.67 -6.84
CA LEU A 46 6.44 -27.19 -5.89
C LEU A 46 6.28 -25.67 -5.96
N VAL A 47 7.38 -24.93 -6.14
CA VAL A 47 7.37 -23.46 -6.17
C VAL A 47 8.15 -22.96 -7.37
N ALA A 48 7.56 -22.04 -8.11
CA ALA A 48 8.25 -21.22 -9.11
C ALA A 48 8.08 -19.74 -8.73
N GLY A 49 9.09 -18.91 -9.00
CA GLY A 49 8.98 -17.50 -8.66
C GLY A 49 10.02 -16.61 -9.33
N GLY A 50 9.79 -15.32 -9.20
CA GLY A 50 10.62 -14.29 -9.79
C GLY A 50 10.19 -12.87 -9.41
N VAL A 51 11.00 -11.91 -9.83
CA VAL A 51 10.68 -10.48 -9.71
C VAL A 51 9.58 -10.15 -10.72
N ILE A 52 8.53 -9.49 -10.25
CA ILE A 52 7.41 -9.02 -11.08
C ILE A 52 7.35 -7.50 -11.20
N ALA A 53 8.18 -6.77 -10.43
CA ALA A 53 8.46 -5.34 -10.63
C ALA A 53 9.79 -4.95 -9.98
N SER A 54 10.51 -4.01 -10.58
CA SER A 54 11.77 -3.45 -10.07
C SER A 54 11.61 -1.94 -9.88
N LEU A 55 11.23 -1.53 -8.67
CA LEU A 55 10.71 -0.17 -8.37
C LEU A 55 11.72 0.70 -7.61
N GLY A 56 12.83 0.11 -7.18
CA GLY A 56 14.01 0.80 -6.66
C GLY A 56 15.12 0.84 -7.71
N THR A 57 16.38 0.90 -7.28
CA THR A 57 17.53 1.12 -8.18
C THR A 57 18.23 -0.15 -8.64
N ARG A 58 17.71 -1.36 -8.37
CA ARG A 58 18.45 -2.62 -8.61
C ARG A 58 18.97 -2.75 -10.05
N ASP A 59 18.17 -2.31 -11.02
CA ASP A 59 18.50 -2.37 -12.45
C ASP A 59 18.94 -1.02 -13.02
N ASP A 60 18.92 0.04 -12.21
CA ASP A 60 19.28 1.39 -12.62
C ASP A 60 20.81 1.57 -12.65
N SER A 61 21.29 2.43 -13.56
CA SER A 61 22.65 2.95 -13.52
C SER A 61 22.65 4.40 -14.00
N PRO A 62 23.02 5.40 -13.16
CA PRO A 62 23.54 5.27 -11.79
C PRO A 62 22.46 4.98 -10.73
N HIS A 63 22.86 4.42 -9.58
CA HIS A 63 22.00 4.32 -8.40
C HIS A 63 21.96 5.66 -7.66
N THR A 64 20.85 6.39 -7.77
CA THR A 64 20.67 7.68 -7.07
C THR A 64 20.01 7.50 -5.71
N ALA A 65 20.31 8.38 -4.75
CA ALA A 65 19.66 8.36 -3.44
C ALA A 65 18.13 8.51 -3.56
N ALA A 66 17.66 9.44 -4.40
CA ALA A 66 16.24 9.66 -4.69
C ALA A 66 15.50 8.39 -5.12
N ALA A 67 16.16 7.52 -5.88
CA ALA A 67 15.58 6.29 -6.40
C ALA A 67 15.75 5.06 -5.50
N THR A 68 16.60 5.13 -4.46
CA THR A 68 16.95 3.99 -3.59
C THR A 68 15.82 3.64 -2.60
N ARG A 69 14.66 3.28 -3.14
CA ARG A 69 13.45 2.86 -2.42
C ARG A 69 13.63 1.46 -1.87
N ARG A 70 12.99 1.21 -0.73
CA ARG A 70 13.07 -0.06 0.00
C ARG A 70 11.70 -0.45 0.49
N PHE A 71 11.38 -1.74 0.44
CA PHE A 71 10.18 -2.28 1.05
C PHE A 71 10.50 -2.87 2.42
N TYR A 72 9.87 -2.33 3.45
CA TYR A 72 9.97 -2.80 4.84
C TYR A 72 8.66 -3.39 5.37
N ASN A 73 7.56 -3.19 4.66
CA ASN A 73 6.24 -3.66 5.02
C ASN A 73 5.78 -4.70 3.97
N PRO A 74 4.97 -5.69 4.37
CA PRO A 74 4.41 -6.64 3.42
C PRO A 74 3.52 -5.92 2.39
N PRO A 75 3.42 -6.45 1.16
CA PRO A 75 2.40 -6.00 0.22
C PRO A 75 1.01 -6.37 0.72
N ASP A 76 0.04 -5.49 0.48
CA ASP A 76 -1.38 -5.73 0.71
C ASP A 76 -2.04 -6.13 -0.61
N VAL A 77 -2.56 -7.36 -0.65
CA VAL A 77 -3.04 -7.99 -1.88
C VAL A 77 -4.55 -8.16 -1.82
N ALA A 78 -5.27 -7.56 -2.78
CA ALA A 78 -6.72 -7.60 -2.83
C ALA A 78 -7.23 -7.99 -4.21
N ALA A 79 -8.21 -8.90 -4.26
CA ALA A 79 -8.94 -9.22 -5.49
C ALA A 79 -9.81 -8.03 -5.89
N VAL A 80 -9.55 -7.48 -7.08
CA VAL A 80 -10.35 -6.39 -7.64
C VAL A 80 -11.19 -6.94 -8.78
N THR A 81 -12.50 -6.78 -8.62
CA THR A 81 -13.47 -7.08 -9.67
C THR A 81 -14.29 -5.82 -9.95
N ASN A 82 -14.38 -5.45 -11.23
CA ASN A 82 -15.25 -4.37 -11.67
C ASN A 82 -15.92 -4.79 -12.98
N ARG A 83 -17.19 -4.40 -13.15
CA ARG A 83 -17.97 -4.80 -14.31
C ARG A 83 -17.31 -4.24 -15.58
N GLY A 84 -17.04 -5.11 -16.54
CA GLY A 84 -16.45 -4.73 -17.83
C GLY A 84 -14.92 -4.65 -17.86
N THR A 85 -14.24 -5.03 -16.77
CA THR A 85 -12.78 -5.18 -16.73
C THR A 85 -12.42 -6.59 -16.29
N SER A 86 -11.33 -7.15 -16.83
CA SER A 86 -10.79 -8.42 -16.34
C SER A 86 -10.43 -8.29 -14.85
N PRO A 87 -10.70 -9.33 -14.04
CA PRO A 87 -10.29 -9.33 -12.64
C PRO A 87 -8.77 -9.29 -12.55
N PHE A 88 -8.25 -8.68 -11.50
CA PHE A 88 -6.82 -8.64 -11.21
C PHE A 88 -6.61 -8.63 -9.69
N PHE A 89 -5.44 -9.07 -9.24
CA PHE A 89 -5.01 -8.74 -7.88
C PHE A 89 -4.34 -7.38 -7.88
N ASN A 90 -4.84 -6.49 -7.03
CA ASN A 90 -4.13 -5.28 -6.68
C ASN A 90 -3.09 -5.60 -5.61
N ILE A 91 -1.84 -5.23 -5.86
CA ILE A 91 -0.73 -5.37 -4.93
C ILE A 91 -0.32 -3.96 -4.50
N ALA A 92 -0.80 -3.54 -3.34
CA ALA A 92 -0.52 -2.24 -2.75
C ALA A 92 0.74 -2.34 -1.88
N ILE A 93 1.73 -1.50 -2.12
CA ILE A 93 2.97 -1.52 -1.33
C ILE A 93 3.62 -0.14 -1.28
N GLY A 94 4.05 0.27 -0.09
CA GLY A 94 4.71 1.55 0.12
C GLY A 94 6.19 1.39 0.42
N SER A 95 7.01 2.25 -0.18
CA SER A 95 8.43 2.31 0.15
C SER A 95 8.69 3.20 1.37
N GLY A 96 9.73 2.86 2.12
CA GLY A 96 10.19 3.71 3.21
C GLY A 96 11.41 3.15 3.93
N TYR A 97 12.41 3.99 4.20
CA TYR A 97 13.62 3.55 4.90
C TYR A 97 13.41 3.50 6.42
N ARG A 98 12.83 2.40 6.92
CA ARG A 98 12.53 2.22 8.36
C ARG A 98 13.78 2.27 9.25
N GLY A 99 14.92 1.77 8.77
CA GLY A 99 16.20 1.81 9.49
C GLY A 99 16.81 3.21 9.59
N HIS A 100 16.32 4.18 8.83
CA HIS A 100 16.74 5.57 8.88
C HIS A 100 15.54 6.52 8.70
N PRO A 101 14.60 6.55 9.67
CA PRO A 101 13.32 7.26 9.52
C PRO A 101 13.48 8.78 9.37
N LEU A 102 14.62 9.33 9.80
CA LEU A 102 14.99 10.75 9.63
C LEU A 102 15.60 11.07 8.25
N ASN A 103 15.65 10.11 7.31
CA ASN A 103 16.11 10.40 5.95
C ASN A 103 15.13 11.41 5.29
N GLY A 104 15.64 12.59 4.95
CA GLY A 104 14.87 13.74 4.48
C GLY A 104 14.62 14.84 5.52
N ALA A 105 15.11 14.66 6.76
CA ALA A 105 15.07 15.70 7.79
C ALA A 105 16.00 16.89 7.45
N LEU A 106 15.69 18.06 8.01
CA LEU A 106 16.51 19.27 7.90
C LEU A 106 17.93 19.08 8.48
N PRO A 107 18.92 19.89 8.03
CA PRO A 107 18.79 21.14 7.26
C PRO A 107 18.80 21.03 5.74
N HIS A 108 18.95 19.86 5.12
CA HIS A 108 19.05 19.81 3.65
C HIS A 108 18.57 18.49 3.03
N PRO A 109 17.26 18.30 2.84
CA PRO A 109 16.78 17.33 1.87
C PRO A 109 17.21 17.78 0.46
N THR A 110 18.01 16.96 -0.21
CA THR A 110 18.41 17.13 -1.61
C THR A 110 18.17 15.83 -2.37
N PRO A 111 18.08 15.88 -3.71
CA PRO A 111 18.02 14.67 -4.53
C PRO A 111 19.18 13.68 -4.33
N ASP A 112 20.33 14.18 -3.85
CA ASP A 112 21.54 13.39 -3.69
C ASP A 112 21.62 12.65 -2.34
N ASN A 113 20.79 13.02 -1.36
CA ASN A 113 20.87 12.46 0.01
C ASN A 113 19.52 11.99 0.60
N THR A 114 18.41 12.27 -0.08
CA THR A 114 17.08 11.88 0.38
C THR A 114 16.56 10.78 -0.53
N ILE A 115 15.69 9.90 -0.01
CA ILE A 115 14.94 8.91 -0.79
C ILE A 115 13.53 9.42 -1.10
N GLN A 116 13.13 9.40 -2.38
CA GLN A 116 11.82 9.86 -2.82
C GLN A 116 10.89 8.67 -2.80
N ASP A 117 10.38 8.42 -1.60
CA ASP A 117 9.51 7.30 -1.33
C ASP A 117 8.17 7.45 -2.04
N ARG A 118 7.56 6.31 -2.34
CA ARG A 118 6.34 6.21 -3.13
C ARG A 118 5.42 5.16 -2.55
N PHE A 119 4.15 5.31 -2.84
CA PHE A 119 3.18 4.24 -2.74
C PHE A 119 2.88 3.68 -4.13
N TYR A 120 2.79 2.37 -4.26
CA TYR A 120 2.53 1.68 -5.51
C TYR A 120 1.26 0.84 -5.40
N ALA A 121 0.52 0.78 -6.49
CA ALA A 121 -0.54 -0.19 -6.70
C ALA A 121 -0.28 -0.91 -8.03
N ILE A 122 0.27 -2.12 -7.94
CA ILE A 122 0.60 -2.98 -9.07
C ILE A 122 -0.59 -3.90 -9.36
N ARG A 123 -0.88 -4.14 -10.64
CA ARG A 123 -1.95 -5.04 -11.07
C ARG A 123 -1.37 -6.34 -11.60
N ASP A 124 -1.70 -7.43 -10.92
CA ASP A 124 -1.45 -8.77 -11.42
C ASP A 124 -2.69 -9.29 -12.16
N TYR A 125 -2.59 -9.28 -13.49
CA TYR A 125 -3.64 -9.71 -14.42
C TYR A 125 -3.75 -11.23 -14.59
N HIS A 126 -2.94 -12.01 -13.86
CA HIS A 126 -3.01 -13.48 -13.86
C HIS A 126 -3.47 -13.98 -12.47
N PRO A 127 -4.66 -13.58 -11.99
CA PRO A 127 -5.11 -13.90 -10.63
C PRO A 127 -5.28 -15.41 -10.41
N PHE A 128 -5.48 -16.20 -11.46
CA PHE A 128 -5.74 -17.64 -11.35
C PHE A 128 -4.68 -18.52 -12.04
N ASP A 129 -3.75 -17.94 -12.79
CA ASP A 129 -2.73 -18.71 -13.51
C ASP A 129 -1.45 -18.84 -12.68
N LYS A 130 -0.90 -20.05 -12.60
CA LYS A 130 0.42 -20.32 -12.03
C LYS A 130 1.48 -20.23 -13.14
N LEU A 131 2.55 -19.48 -12.91
CA LEU A 131 3.66 -19.38 -13.85
C LEU A 131 4.71 -20.45 -13.56
N THR A 132 5.20 -21.09 -14.61
CA THR A 132 6.38 -21.96 -14.54
C THR A 132 7.65 -21.13 -14.34
N GLN A 133 8.74 -21.76 -13.88
CA GLN A 133 10.01 -21.06 -13.73
C GLN A 133 10.53 -20.47 -15.06
N ALA A 134 10.29 -21.16 -16.19
CA ALA A 134 10.64 -20.65 -17.52
C ALA A 134 9.86 -19.38 -17.88
N GLN A 135 8.58 -19.31 -17.51
CA GLN A 135 7.77 -18.10 -17.70
C GLN A 135 8.25 -16.95 -16.82
N TYR A 136 8.57 -17.20 -15.55
CA TYR A 136 9.18 -16.18 -14.67
C TYR A 136 10.48 -15.63 -15.25
N ASN A 137 11.37 -16.52 -15.72
CA ASN A 137 12.64 -16.12 -16.32
C ASN A 137 12.48 -15.30 -17.61
N ALA A 138 11.32 -15.40 -18.28
CA ALA A 138 10.99 -14.68 -19.51
C ALA A 138 10.14 -13.42 -19.28
N LEU A 139 9.78 -13.09 -18.03
CA LEU A 139 8.99 -11.89 -17.74
C LEU A 139 9.75 -10.63 -18.12
N SER A 140 9.05 -9.72 -18.81
CA SER A 140 9.49 -8.32 -18.89
C SER A 140 9.13 -7.64 -17.58
N VAL A 141 10.13 -7.43 -16.73
CA VAL A 141 9.95 -6.81 -15.42
C VAL A 141 9.70 -5.31 -15.59
N PRO A 142 8.54 -4.77 -15.16
CA PRO A 142 8.28 -3.33 -15.19
C PRO A 142 9.12 -2.57 -14.18
N HIS A 143 9.53 -1.37 -14.55
CA HIS A 143 10.27 -0.42 -13.73
C HIS A 143 9.37 0.71 -13.23
N ASP A 144 9.87 1.52 -12.30
CA ASP A 144 9.14 2.69 -11.77
C ASP A 144 8.62 3.62 -12.89
N SER A 145 9.33 3.76 -14.00
CA SER A 145 8.93 4.59 -15.14
C SER A 145 7.72 4.07 -15.91
N ASP A 146 7.42 2.77 -15.81
CA ASP A 146 6.33 2.12 -16.55
C ASP A 146 4.97 2.30 -15.87
N LEU A 147 4.96 2.75 -14.60
CA LEU A 147 3.75 3.03 -13.86
C LEU A 147 3.22 4.43 -14.14
N ILE A 148 1.89 4.57 -14.14
CA ILE A 148 1.23 5.87 -14.25
C ILE A 148 1.46 6.67 -12.96
N ASP A 149 2.12 7.82 -13.07
CA ASP A 149 2.32 8.72 -11.93
C ASP A 149 1.07 9.56 -11.67
N ILE A 150 0.29 9.17 -10.67
CA ILE A 150 -0.96 9.85 -10.30
C ILE A 150 -0.73 11.10 -9.45
N THR A 151 0.52 11.45 -9.11
CA THR A 151 0.84 12.74 -8.45
C THR A 151 0.95 13.90 -9.42
N ILE A 152 1.22 13.63 -10.68
CA ILE A 152 1.33 14.67 -11.70
C ILE A 152 -0.09 15.13 -12.03
N LEU A 153 -0.38 16.40 -11.78
CA LEU A 153 -1.71 16.96 -12.02
C LEU A 153 -1.66 17.94 -13.19
N THR A 154 -2.56 17.75 -14.15
CA THR A 154 -2.84 18.74 -15.20
C THR A 154 -4.16 19.42 -14.87
N ASN A 155 -4.13 20.73 -14.58
CA ASN A 155 -5.31 21.48 -14.13
C ASN A 155 -6.04 20.85 -12.93
N GLY A 156 -5.27 20.29 -11.97
CA GLY A 156 -5.80 19.66 -10.77
C GLY A 156 -6.32 18.23 -10.96
N VAL A 157 -6.17 17.63 -12.15
CA VAL A 157 -6.63 16.29 -12.48
C VAL A 157 -5.44 15.36 -12.73
N PRO A 158 -5.37 14.16 -12.12
CA PRO A 158 -4.33 13.18 -12.40
C PRO A 158 -4.49 12.58 -13.81
N PRO A 159 -3.43 12.02 -14.41
CA PRO A 159 -3.57 11.25 -15.64
C PRO A 159 -4.53 10.07 -15.45
N PRO A 160 -5.30 9.71 -16.49
CA PRO A 160 -6.14 8.51 -16.42
C PRO A 160 -5.26 7.27 -16.26
N VAL A 161 -5.74 6.28 -15.51
CA VAL A 161 -5.08 4.96 -15.38
C VAL A 161 -5.83 3.95 -16.25
N PRO A 162 -5.33 3.58 -17.45
CA PRO A 162 -5.99 2.63 -18.33
C PRO A 162 -6.22 1.27 -17.66
N ALA A 163 -7.26 0.54 -18.10
CA ALA A 163 -7.59 -0.78 -17.56
C ALA A 163 -6.48 -1.83 -17.74
N ALA A 164 -5.59 -1.65 -18.71
CA ALA A 164 -4.46 -2.54 -19.00
C ALA A 164 -3.11 -2.02 -18.45
N ALA A 165 -3.10 -0.88 -17.73
CA ALA A 165 -1.87 -0.36 -17.15
C ALA A 165 -1.32 -1.32 -16.09
N VAL A 166 0.01 -1.51 -16.06
CA VAL A 166 0.70 -2.31 -15.05
C VAL A 166 0.34 -1.87 -13.62
N GLY A 167 0.06 -0.59 -13.44
CA GLY A 167 -0.34 -0.04 -12.16
C GLY A 167 -0.21 1.47 -12.15
N TRP A 168 -0.27 2.04 -10.94
CA TRP A 168 0.00 3.45 -10.71
C TRP A 168 0.93 3.63 -9.51
N LYS A 169 1.60 4.79 -9.49
CA LYS A 169 2.45 5.23 -8.38
C LYS A 169 1.99 6.58 -7.85
N LEU A 170 2.09 6.73 -6.54
CA LEU A 170 1.91 7.99 -5.83
C LEU A 170 3.25 8.37 -5.18
N THR A 171 3.93 9.36 -5.75
CA THR A 171 5.10 9.98 -5.13
C THR A 171 4.71 10.72 -3.84
N LEU A 172 5.41 10.44 -2.73
CA LEU A 172 5.10 11.01 -1.42
C LEU A 172 5.72 12.41 -1.28
N ASN A 173 5.02 13.40 -1.84
CA ASN A 173 5.39 14.80 -1.79
C ASN A 173 4.51 15.56 -0.78
N GLN A 174 5.09 16.60 -0.19
CA GLN A 174 4.34 17.60 0.58
C GLN A 174 3.59 18.56 -0.35
N PRO A 175 2.57 19.27 0.17
CA PRO A 175 1.95 20.38 -0.53
C PRO A 175 3.00 21.33 -1.14
N GLY A 176 2.77 21.75 -2.38
CA GLY A 176 3.76 22.52 -3.14
C GLY A 176 4.84 21.68 -3.83
N ASN A 177 4.65 20.36 -3.93
CA ASN A 177 5.57 19.42 -4.59
C ASN A 177 6.97 19.38 -3.96
N SER A 178 7.05 19.67 -2.65
CA SER A 178 8.29 19.61 -1.88
C SER A 178 8.52 18.20 -1.37
N TRP A 179 9.78 17.76 -1.38
CA TRP A 179 10.16 16.43 -0.95
C TRP A 179 11.02 16.50 0.31
N VAL A 180 10.43 16.06 1.42
CA VAL A 180 11.03 16.11 2.76
C VAL A 180 11.12 14.72 3.40
N GLY A 181 11.25 13.69 2.56
CA GLY A 181 11.37 12.31 3.01
C GLY A 181 10.11 11.72 3.65
N GLU A 182 8.91 12.14 3.23
CA GLU A 182 7.68 11.41 3.57
C GLU A 182 7.78 9.96 3.08
N LYS A 183 7.42 8.99 3.91
CA LYS A 183 7.67 7.56 3.65
C LYS A 183 6.62 6.66 4.30
N VAL A 184 6.42 5.45 3.75
CA VAL A 184 5.45 4.47 4.28
C VAL A 184 6.16 3.54 5.25
N LEU A 185 5.75 3.56 6.53
CA LEU A 185 6.40 2.79 7.60
C LEU A 185 5.44 1.80 8.29
N ALA A 186 4.29 1.54 7.68
CA ALA A 186 3.36 0.52 8.11
C ALA A 186 2.73 -0.15 6.88
N ALA A 187 2.23 -1.37 7.04
CA ALA A 187 1.46 -2.06 6.01
C ALA A 187 0.20 -1.26 5.66
N SER A 188 -0.15 -1.26 4.37
CA SER A 188 -1.44 -0.75 3.90
C SER A 188 -2.54 -1.79 4.11
N SER A 189 -3.78 -1.34 4.01
CA SER A 189 -4.95 -2.21 4.08
C SER A 189 -5.95 -1.83 3.01
N THR A 190 -6.33 -2.79 2.16
CA THR A 190 -7.30 -2.57 1.08
C THR A 190 -8.64 -3.17 1.49
N PHE A 191 -9.68 -2.34 1.49
CA PHE A 191 -11.03 -2.77 1.84
C PHE A 191 -12.05 -2.05 0.95
N ASN A 192 -12.98 -2.82 0.36
CA ASN A 192 -14.03 -2.29 -0.53
C ASN A 192 -13.48 -1.36 -1.64
N ASN A 193 -12.42 -1.81 -2.34
CA ASN A 193 -11.73 -1.06 -3.40
C ASN A 193 -11.09 0.26 -2.94
N GLN A 194 -10.89 0.44 -1.63
CA GLN A 194 -10.21 1.59 -1.04
C GLN A 194 -8.90 1.10 -0.40
N ILE A 195 -7.79 1.73 -0.76
CA ILE A 195 -6.48 1.51 -0.14
C ILE A 195 -6.31 2.54 0.97
N LEU A 196 -6.06 2.07 2.18
CA LEU A 196 -5.77 2.90 3.35
C LEU A 196 -4.34 2.65 3.80
N PHE A 197 -3.55 3.70 3.98
CA PHE A 197 -2.19 3.57 4.48
C PHE A 197 -1.74 4.83 5.20
N THR A 198 -0.78 4.67 6.10
CA THR A 198 -0.18 5.78 6.82
C THR A 198 1.22 6.07 6.32
N THR A 199 1.61 7.33 6.40
CA THR A 199 2.96 7.79 6.08
C THR A 199 3.51 8.60 7.24
N TYR A 200 4.83 8.65 7.31
CA TYR A 200 5.60 9.43 8.25
C TYR A 200 6.48 10.40 7.48
N SER A 201 6.41 11.68 7.82
CA SER A 201 7.38 12.69 7.41
C SER A 201 8.21 13.09 8.62
N PRO A 202 9.55 13.04 8.56
CA PRO A 202 10.37 13.55 9.65
C PRO A 202 10.13 15.06 9.80
N ASN A 203 9.82 15.55 11.01
CA ASN A 203 9.76 16.99 11.24
C ASN A 203 11.18 17.53 11.39
N ALA A 204 11.36 18.71 10.81
CA ALA A 204 12.54 19.55 10.89
C ALA A 204 12.87 20.06 12.30
N SER A 205 11.87 20.17 13.17
CA SER A 205 12.01 20.75 14.50
C SER A 205 12.50 19.69 15.48
N VAL A 206 13.80 19.44 15.49
CA VAL A 206 14.46 18.82 16.64
C VAL A 206 14.25 19.74 17.83
N SER A 207 13.35 19.36 18.73
CA SER A 207 13.38 19.92 20.07
C SER A 207 14.74 19.62 20.67
N SER A 208 15.36 20.60 21.33
CA SER A 208 16.62 20.41 22.06
C SER A 208 16.47 19.51 23.28
N ASP A 209 15.24 19.12 23.62
CA ASP A 209 14.93 18.21 24.71
C ASP A 209 14.97 16.74 24.23
N PRO A 210 15.97 15.93 24.65
CA PRO A 210 16.05 14.51 24.28
C PRO A 210 14.90 13.66 24.83
N CYS A 211 14.09 14.19 25.76
CA CYS A 211 12.90 13.53 26.29
C CYS A 211 11.63 13.81 25.45
N THR A 212 11.70 14.74 24.51
CA THR A 212 10.62 14.94 23.54
C THR A 212 10.86 14.01 22.36
N ALA A 213 9.94 13.08 22.13
CA ALA A 213 9.98 12.24 20.94
C ALA A 213 10.07 13.15 19.71
N GLY A 214 11.03 12.87 18.82
CA GLY A 214 11.20 13.64 17.59
C GLY A 214 9.85 13.76 16.88
N ALA A 215 9.37 14.99 16.74
CA ALA A 215 8.10 15.23 16.07
C ALA A 215 8.22 14.69 14.66
N GLY A 216 7.30 13.83 14.25
CA GLY A 216 7.11 13.50 12.85
C GLY A 216 5.65 13.74 12.55
N ASN A 217 5.38 14.16 11.32
CA ASN A 217 4.01 14.39 10.90
C ASN A 217 3.54 13.13 10.19
N ASN A 218 2.39 12.62 10.62
CA ASN A 218 1.78 11.46 10.00
C ASN A 218 0.64 11.89 9.09
N ARG A 219 0.48 11.22 7.94
CA ARG A 219 -0.73 11.34 7.12
C ARG A 219 -1.38 9.99 6.96
N LEU A 220 -2.71 9.99 6.98
CA LEU A 220 -3.52 8.92 6.45
C LEU A 220 -3.82 9.22 4.99
N TYR A 221 -3.59 8.26 4.11
CA TYR A 221 -4.12 8.24 2.76
C TYR A 221 -5.32 7.30 2.69
N ALA A 222 -6.36 7.72 1.99
CA ALA A 222 -7.54 6.92 1.70
C ALA A 222 -7.95 7.14 0.24
N ILE A 223 -7.58 6.18 -0.62
CA ILE A 223 -7.63 6.36 -2.07
C ILE A 223 -8.20 5.14 -2.79
N SER A 224 -8.78 5.37 -3.96
CA SER A 224 -9.33 4.34 -4.84
C SER A 224 -8.23 3.42 -5.36
N VAL A 225 -8.48 2.12 -5.34
CA VAL A 225 -7.58 1.11 -5.93
C VAL A 225 -7.37 1.30 -7.45
N PHE A 226 -8.33 1.93 -8.12
CA PHE A 226 -8.33 2.01 -9.59
C PHE A 226 -7.36 3.07 -10.13
N ASP A 227 -7.34 4.25 -9.52
CA ASP A 227 -6.69 5.45 -10.03
C ASP A 227 -6.15 6.39 -8.93
N GLY A 228 -6.24 5.95 -7.67
CA GLY A 228 -5.89 6.73 -6.51
C GLY A 228 -6.76 7.97 -6.30
N SER A 229 -7.97 8.04 -6.86
CA SER A 229 -8.91 9.12 -6.54
C SER A 229 -9.20 9.15 -5.02
N PRO A 230 -9.45 10.32 -4.41
CA PRO A 230 -9.91 10.38 -3.02
C PRO A 230 -11.24 9.62 -2.84
N VAL A 231 -11.41 8.93 -1.71
CA VAL A 231 -12.62 8.11 -1.44
C VAL A 231 -13.64 8.81 -0.54
N ALA A 232 -13.22 9.85 0.17
CA ALA A 232 -14.04 10.67 1.04
C ALA A 232 -13.48 12.09 1.08
N ASN A 233 -14.32 13.05 1.46
CA ASN A 233 -13.90 14.43 1.69
C ASN A 233 -13.28 14.53 3.09
N LEU A 234 -11.95 14.49 3.15
CA LEU A 234 -11.20 14.38 4.41
C LEU A 234 -10.88 15.73 5.03
N ASN A 235 -10.94 16.79 4.23
CA ASN A 235 -10.61 18.15 4.65
C ASN A 235 -11.85 19.01 4.97
N ASN A 236 -13.04 18.41 4.99
CA ASN A 236 -14.33 19.07 5.26
C ASN A 236 -14.61 20.30 4.36
N GLN A 237 -14.14 20.26 3.11
CA GLN A 237 -14.46 21.29 2.12
C GLN A 237 -15.86 21.08 1.52
N ASN A 238 -16.31 22.01 0.66
CA ASN A 238 -17.64 21.90 0.03
C ASN A 238 -17.72 20.77 -1.01
N ASN A 239 -16.60 20.36 -1.61
CA ASN A 239 -16.54 19.36 -2.68
C ASN A 239 -15.33 18.44 -2.50
N LEU A 240 -15.47 17.20 -2.97
CA LEU A 240 -14.37 16.25 -3.07
C LEU A 240 -13.33 16.76 -4.07
N SER A 241 -12.06 16.73 -3.68
CA SER A 241 -10.93 17.24 -4.46
C SER A 241 -9.73 16.30 -4.37
N ILE A 242 -8.76 16.44 -5.28
CA ILE A 242 -7.53 15.62 -5.24
C ILE A 242 -6.73 15.78 -3.94
N THR A 243 -6.90 16.89 -3.22
CA THR A 243 -6.26 17.12 -1.92
C THR A 243 -6.84 16.26 -0.81
N ASP A 244 -8.03 15.68 -1.01
CA ASP A 244 -8.68 14.75 -0.08
C ASP A 244 -8.11 13.33 -0.14
N ARG A 245 -7.07 13.08 -0.96
CA ARG A 245 -6.36 11.79 -0.93
C ARG A 245 -5.76 11.49 0.44
N SER A 246 -5.47 12.53 1.23
CA SER A 246 -4.87 12.37 2.54
C SER A 246 -5.36 13.39 3.56
N THR A 247 -5.23 13.04 4.84
CA THR A 247 -5.39 13.96 5.98
C THR A 247 -4.28 13.74 7.00
N THR A 248 -3.97 14.78 7.78
CA THR A 248 -2.94 14.70 8.83
C THR A 248 -3.50 13.99 10.05
N LEU A 249 -2.72 13.07 10.62
CA LEU A 249 -3.03 12.40 11.88
C LEU A 249 -2.46 13.23 13.06
N ALA A 250 -3.18 13.24 14.18
CA ALA A 250 -2.81 13.99 15.38
C ALA A 250 -1.68 13.33 16.19
N GLN A 251 -1.48 12.01 16.04
CA GLN A 251 -0.47 11.26 16.77
C GLN A 251 0.95 11.62 16.30
N GLY A 252 1.84 11.78 17.28
CA GLY A 252 3.29 11.90 17.03
C GLY A 252 3.95 10.55 16.81
N GLY A 253 5.27 10.57 16.56
CA GLY A 253 6.03 9.35 16.25
C GLY A 253 5.66 8.75 14.90
N ILE A 254 5.86 7.45 14.73
CA ILE A 254 5.49 6.71 13.52
C ILE A 254 4.08 6.14 13.72
N ALA A 255 3.13 6.57 12.90
CA ALA A 255 1.77 6.02 12.90
C ALA A 255 1.79 4.52 12.55
N PRO A 256 1.00 3.68 13.25
CA PRO A 256 0.82 2.29 12.84
C PRO A 256 -0.08 2.18 11.61
N GLY A 257 -0.21 0.95 11.09
CA GLY A 257 -1.13 0.62 9.99
C GLY A 257 -2.60 0.82 10.38
N VAL A 258 -3.48 0.70 9.39
CA VAL A 258 -4.92 0.86 9.59
C VAL A 258 -5.58 -0.45 9.97
N THR A 259 -6.28 -0.46 11.10
CA THR A 259 -7.04 -1.61 11.60
C THR A 259 -8.54 -1.38 11.40
N PHE A 260 -9.23 -2.40 10.87
CA PHE A 260 -10.69 -2.40 10.75
C PHE A 260 -11.34 -3.12 11.94
N LEU A 261 -12.33 -2.47 12.54
CA LEU A 261 -13.16 -2.99 13.61
C LEU A 261 -14.58 -3.21 13.07
N PHE A 262 -15.13 -4.37 13.39
CA PHE A 262 -16.50 -4.76 13.03
C PHE A 262 -17.32 -4.88 14.33
N PRO A 263 -17.67 -3.75 14.97
CA PRO A 263 -18.45 -3.77 16.19
C PRO A 263 -19.79 -4.49 15.97
N ALA A 264 -20.29 -5.10 17.04
CA ALA A 264 -21.61 -5.69 17.01
C ALA A 264 -22.64 -4.62 16.60
N PRO A 265 -23.66 -4.99 15.80
CA PRO A 265 -24.78 -4.09 15.51
C PRO A 265 -25.30 -3.51 16.83
N GLN A 266 -25.34 -2.18 16.97
CA GLN A 266 -25.99 -1.58 18.12
C GLN A 266 -27.45 -2.00 18.10
N ALA A 267 -27.92 -2.64 19.18
CA ALA A 267 -29.35 -2.91 19.32
C ALA A 267 -30.08 -1.58 19.17
N GLY A 268 -31.06 -1.53 18.27
CA GLY A 268 -31.93 -0.36 18.19
C GLY A 268 -32.61 -0.14 19.55
N ALA A 269 -33.10 1.08 19.80
CA ALA A 269 -34.01 1.31 20.90
C ALA A 269 -35.10 0.20 20.86
N ASN A 270 -35.28 -0.52 21.97
CA ASN A 270 -36.20 -1.65 22.14
C ASN A 270 -35.75 -3.02 21.60
N GLY A 271 -34.44 -3.28 21.42
CA GLY A 271 -33.95 -4.64 21.11
C GLY A 271 -34.27 -5.12 19.69
N SER A 272 -34.66 -4.21 18.80
CA SER A 272 -34.80 -4.51 17.38
C SER A 272 -33.43 -4.59 16.72
N PRO A 273 -33.17 -5.57 15.82
CA PRO A 273 -31.94 -5.60 15.05
C PRO A 273 -31.84 -4.32 14.19
N PRO A 274 -30.66 -3.67 14.12
CA PRO A 274 -30.50 -2.50 13.28
C PRO A 274 -30.70 -2.87 11.80
N PRO A 275 -31.11 -1.90 10.96
CA PRO A 275 -31.21 -2.09 9.52
C PRO A 275 -29.92 -2.69 8.94
N PRO A 276 -29.98 -3.54 7.90
CA PRO A 276 -28.81 -4.18 7.28
C PRO A 276 -27.68 -3.20 6.87
N ASN A 277 -28.03 -1.94 6.62
CA ASN A 277 -27.13 -0.88 6.19
C ASN A 277 -26.53 -0.06 7.35
N GLN A 278 -26.69 -0.51 8.61
CA GLN A 278 -26.23 0.19 9.81
C GLN A 278 -25.32 -0.66 10.71
N GLN A 279 -24.50 -1.55 10.13
CA GLN A 279 -23.36 -2.08 10.87
C GLN A 279 -22.16 -1.15 10.65
N PRO A 280 -21.80 -0.28 11.61
CA PRO A 280 -20.69 0.63 11.42
C PRO A 280 -19.41 -0.19 11.42
N VAL A 281 -18.78 -0.36 10.27
CA VAL A 281 -17.33 -0.64 10.27
C VAL A 281 -16.67 0.62 10.80
N VAL A 282 -15.66 0.47 11.64
CA VAL A 282 -14.83 1.58 12.12
C VAL A 282 -13.40 1.24 11.74
N CYS A 283 -12.60 2.19 11.28
CA CYS A 283 -11.17 1.96 11.16
C CYS A 283 -10.38 2.94 12.01
N MET A 284 -9.23 2.48 12.46
CA MET A 284 -8.36 3.22 13.38
C MET A 284 -6.91 3.12 12.92
N SER A 285 -6.14 4.16 13.20
CA SER A 285 -4.66 4.09 13.21
C SER A 285 -4.19 4.50 14.59
N GLY A 286 -3.65 3.55 15.35
CA GLY A 286 -3.27 3.77 16.74
C GLY A 286 -4.49 4.12 17.58
N ALA A 287 -4.48 5.30 18.20
CA ALA A 287 -5.60 5.80 19.02
C ALA A 287 -6.62 6.64 18.21
N GLU A 288 -6.35 6.92 16.94
CA GLU A 288 -7.19 7.80 16.13
C GLU A 288 -8.25 7.02 15.37
N VAL A 289 -9.51 7.44 15.50
CA VAL A 289 -10.63 6.94 14.70
C VAL A 289 -10.64 7.68 13.36
N LEU A 290 -10.61 6.94 12.27
CA LEU A 290 -10.50 7.50 10.93
C LEU A 290 -11.90 7.74 10.36
N GLY A 291 -12.17 8.97 9.92
CA GLY A 291 -13.47 9.40 9.35
C GLY A 291 -13.79 8.87 7.95
N VAL A 292 -13.13 7.80 7.51
CA VAL A 292 -13.17 7.31 6.11
C VAL A 292 -13.91 5.99 5.97
N CYS A 293 -13.99 5.22 7.05
CA CYS A 293 -14.58 3.90 7.07
C CYS A 293 -16.03 3.98 7.51
N HIS A 294 -16.90 4.52 6.67
CA HIS A 294 -18.33 4.62 6.94
C HIS A 294 -19.13 4.03 5.77
N ASN A 295 -20.23 3.35 6.08
CA ASN A 295 -21.18 2.83 5.08
C ASN A 295 -20.63 1.77 4.10
N PHE A 296 -19.76 0.87 4.55
CA PHE A 296 -19.43 -0.32 3.76
C PHE A 296 -20.69 -1.21 3.66
N ASN A 297 -21.36 -1.16 2.50
CA ASN A 297 -22.54 -1.97 2.22
C ASN A 297 -22.12 -3.44 2.15
N SER A 298 -22.69 -4.23 3.05
CA SER A 298 -22.49 -5.68 3.19
C SER A 298 -21.06 -6.09 3.59
N ARG A 299 -20.98 -7.03 4.53
CA ARG A 299 -19.75 -7.75 4.85
C ARG A 299 -19.35 -8.67 3.69
N MET A 300 -19.07 -8.13 2.49
CA MET A 300 -18.33 -8.90 1.49
C MET A 300 -16.85 -8.77 1.83
N LYS A 301 -16.46 -9.44 2.91
CA LYS A 301 -15.06 -9.79 3.12
C LYS A 301 -14.79 -10.90 2.11
N THR A 302 -14.03 -10.61 1.05
CA THR A 302 -13.25 -11.67 0.40
C THR A 302 -12.36 -12.21 1.51
N VAL A 303 -12.72 -13.37 2.04
CA VAL A 303 -12.01 -13.96 3.17
C VAL A 303 -10.63 -14.32 2.65
N TRP A 304 -9.62 -13.59 3.08
CA TRP A 304 -8.30 -14.16 3.28
C TRP A 304 -8.23 -14.39 4.78
N SER A 305 -8.20 -15.66 5.20
CA SER A 305 -7.82 -15.96 6.57
C SER A 305 -6.30 -15.91 6.62
N GLU A 306 -5.77 -14.85 7.21
CA GLU A 306 -4.46 -14.93 7.84
C GLU A 306 -4.66 -15.83 9.08
N GLN A 307 -4.61 -17.14 8.86
CA GLN A 307 -4.37 -18.05 9.97
C GLN A 307 -2.87 -17.99 10.21
N ASP A 308 -2.48 -17.52 11.39
CA ASP A 308 -1.13 -17.75 11.90
C ASP A 308 -0.80 -19.22 11.70
N ALA A 309 0.18 -19.50 10.84
CA ALA A 309 0.70 -20.83 10.64
C ALA A 309 1.35 -21.28 11.95
N ASN A 310 0.61 -22.04 12.76
CA ASN A 310 1.14 -22.84 13.85
C ASN A 310 1.48 -24.24 13.35
#